data_AF-X1NLL1-F1
#
_entry.id   AF-X1NLL1-F1
#
_cell.length_a   1.000
_cell.length_b   1.000
_cell.length_c   1.000
_cell.angle_alpha   90.00
_cell.angle_beta   90.00
_cell.angle_gamma   90.00
#
_symmetry.space_group_name_H-M   'P 1'
#
loop_
_entity.id
_entity.type
_entity.pdbx_description
1 polymer ?
#
loop_
_entity_poly.entity_id
_entity_poly.type
_entity_poly.pdbx_seq_one_letter_code
_entity_poly.pdbx_strand_id
1 'polypeptide(L)'
;AGLYWSRSPHIRADYTPTCGYDYNQSHKPVREQDEVVGHAVRAMDLYSGMADVAAEFGDEELRTACDRLWNNLTSKRMYITGGIGSSRYNEGFTEDYDLPNVTAYAETCAAVSLVFWAHRMLQFECDGRYADVMERVLYNGALSGVSLDGEKFFYENPLASSGGIHHHHRRAWYECPCCPPNIMRLIASLGNYVYSQSETDAIVHLYVGGSASLHVAGQTVGLRMDTRYPWDGKVIITVEPETPASFGLKLRIPAWCHQFSLRV
;
A
#
# COMPACT_ATOMS: atom_id res chain seq x y z
N ALA A 1 22.51 -18.38 42.53
CA ALA A 1 21.11 -18.44 42.06
C ALA A 1 21.13 -18.60 40.55
N GLY A 2 21.07 -19.84 40.07
CA GLY A 2 21.10 -20.18 38.64
C GLY A 2 19.67 -20.31 38.11
N LEU A 3 19.36 -19.59 37.05
CA LEU A 3 18.09 -19.67 36.34
C LEU A 3 18.15 -20.85 35.36
N TYR A 4 17.32 -21.86 35.65
CA TYR A 4 17.07 -23.02 34.80
C TYR A 4 16.32 -22.58 33.53
N TRP A 5 16.97 -22.70 32.37
CA TRP A 5 16.26 -22.90 31.11
C TRP A 5 15.92 -24.40 31.00
N SER A 6 14.66 -24.76 31.29
CA SER A 6 14.18 -26.11 31.00
C SER A 6 14.05 -26.28 29.49
N ARG A 7 14.92 -27.11 28.92
CA ARG A 7 14.76 -27.60 27.55
C ARG A 7 13.55 -28.53 27.51
N SER A 8 12.43 -28.08 26.97
CA SER A 8 11.31 -28.96 26.61
C SER A 8 11.73 -29.84 25.41
N PRO A 9 11.66 -31.18 25.49
CA PRO A 9 12.16 -32.08 24.45
C PRO A 9 11.12 -32.40 23.35
N HIS A 10 10.28 -31.44 22.96
CA HIS A 10 9.20 -31.67 21.98
C HIS A 10 9.22 -30.73 20.77
N ILE A 11 10.38 -30.22 20.37
CA ILE A 11 10.52 -29.65 19.01
C ILE A 11 10.91 -30.82 18.09
N ARG A 12 9.90 -31.48 17.53
CA ARG A 12 10.11 -32.36 16.37
C ARG A 12 10.61 -31.49 15.22
N ALA A 13 11.82 -31.80 14.76
CA ALA A 13 12.48 -31.21 13.60
C ALA A 13 11.92 -31.78 12.29
N ASP A 14 10.61 -31.68 12.09
CA ASP A 14 9.93 -32.06 10.84
C ASP A 14 9.01 -30.93 10.35
N TYR A 15 9.53 -29.68 10.35
CA TYR A 15 8.88 -28.61 9.59
C TYR A 15 9.36 -28.73 8.14
N THR A 16 8.73 -29.60 7.35
CA THR A 16 8.76 -29.47 5.90
C THR A 16 8.00 -28.20 5.55
N PRO A 17 8.65 -27.14 5.02
CA PRO A 17 7.91 -25.98 4.56
C PRO A 17 6.97 -26.46 3.47
N THR A 18 5.66 -26.30 3.68
CA THR A 18 4.65 -26.59 2.65
C THR A 18 4.78 -25.64 1.46
N CYS A 19 5.56 -24.55 1.59
CA CYS A 19 5.88 -23.60 0.53
C CYS A 19 7.41 -23.41 0.42
N GLY A 20 7.93 -23.18 -0.79
CA GLY A 20 9.37 -23.02 -1.05
C GLY A 20 9.98 -21.73 -0.46
N TYR A 21 11.28 -21.52 -0.70
CA TYR A 21 11.99 -20.28 -0.28
C TYR A 21 11.47 -19.01 -0.98
N ASP A 22 10.61 -19.15 -1.98
CA ASP A 22 9.87 -18.07 -2.59
C ASP A 22 8.81 -17.50 -1.63
N TYR A 23 8.19 -18.33 -0.77
CA TYR A 23 7.17 -17.92 0.20
C TYR A 23 7.59 -16.74 1.09
N ASN A 24 8.86 -16.75 1.52
CA ASN A 24 9.47 -15.72 2.36
C ASN A 24 10.52 -14.90 1.61
N GLN A 25 10.45 -14.87 0.27
CA GLN A 25 11.31 -14.03 -0.59
C GLN A 25 12.81 -14.26 -0.36
N SER A 26 13.21 -15.48 0.03
CA SER A 26 14.61 -15.84 0.31
C SER A 26 15.23 -16.76 -0.75
N HIS A 27 14.50 -17.06 -1.82
CA HIS A 27 14.95 -17.85 -2.97
C HIS A 27 16.10 -17.20 -3.77
N LYS A 28 16.23 -15.87 -3.70
CA LYS A 28 17.30 -15.06 -4.33
C LYS A 28 17.64 -13.83 -3.48
N PRO A 29 18.87 -13.28 -3.58
CA PRO A 29 19.19 -11.95 -3.06
C PRO A 29 18.18 -10.91 -3.57
N VAL A 30 17.77 -9.97 -2.72
CA VAL A 30 16.70 -9.01 -3.04
C VAL A 30 16.99 -8.16 -4.28
N ARG A 31 18.27 -7.87 -4.56
CA ARG A 31 18.71 -7.12 -5.75
C ARG A 31 18.54 -7.91 -7.05
N GLU A 32 18.45 -9.24 -6.96
CA GLU A 32 18.33 -10.17 -8.09
C GLU A 32 16.90 -10.73 -8.27
N GLN A 33 15.93 -10.23 -7.49
CA GLN A 33 14.53 -10.63 -7.65
C GLN A 33 13.87 -9.87 -8.80
N ASP A 34 13.30 -10.59 -9.75
CA ASP A 34 12.69 -10.03 -10.96
C ASP A 34 11.15 -10.07 -10.96
N GLU A 35 10.59 -10.88 -10.06
CA GLU A 35 9.17 -11.12 -9.94
C GLU A 35 8.74 -11.08 -8.47
N VAL A 36 7.50 -10.63 -8.24
CA VAL A 36 6.91 -10.65 -6.92
C VAL A 36 6.33 -12.03 -6.64
N VAL A 37 6.91 -12.76 -5.68
CA VAL A 37 6.58 -14.15 -5.38
C VAL A 37 6.26 -14.39 -3.91
N GLY A 38 5.65 -15.53 -3.62
CA GLY A 38 5.37 -15.96 -2.25
C GLY A 38 4.26 -15.17 -1.57
N HIS A 39 4.32 -15.12 -0.24
CA HIS A 39 3.29 -14.47 0.58
C HIS A 39 3.20 -12.96 0.32
N ALA A 40 2.00 -12.44 0.07
CA ALA A 40 1.83 -11.08 -0.41
C ALA A 40 2.27 -10.02 0.61
N VAL A 41 1.82 -10.12 1.87
CA VAL A 41 2.21 -9.18 2.94
C VAL A 41 3.72 -9.15 3.16
N ARG A 42 4.38 -10.33 3.26
CA ARG A 42 5.83 -10.41 3.44
C ARG A 42 6.59 -9.72 2.32
N ALA A 43 6.18 -9.95 1.07
CA ALA A 43 6.79 -9.30 -0.07
C ALA A 43 6.66 -7.77 0.03
N MET A 44 5.46 -7.24 0.27
CA MET A 44 5.24 -5.79 0.32
C MET A 44 5.98 -5.11 1.48
N ASP A 45 6.01 -5.76 2.65
CA ASP A 45 6.75 -5.25 3.81
C ASP A 45 8.27 -5.29 3.57
N LEU A 46 8.78 -6.35 2.94
CA LEU A 46 10.17 -6.45 2.52
C LEU A 46 10.52 -5.33 1.53
N TYR A 47 9.69 -5.10 0.51
CA TYR A 47 9.96 -4.08 -0.52
C TYR A 47 9.83 -2.66 0.04
N SER A 48 8.96 -2.45 1.03
CA SER A 48 8.94 -1.23 1.82
C SER A 48 10.27 -1.01 2.55
N GLY A 49 10.81 -2.04 3.20
CA GLY A 49 12.13 -1.96 3.84
C GLY A 49 13.27 -1.73 2.83
N MET A 50 13.21 -2.36 1.66
CA MET A 50 14.17 -2.13 0.57
C MET A 50 14.14 -0.67 0.10
N ALA A 51 12.95 -0.09 -0.06
CA ALA A 51 12.78 1.31 -0.41
C ALA A 51 13.34 2.25 0.68
N ASP A 52 13.07 1.99 1.96
CA ASP A 52 13.64 2.82 3.03
C ASP A 52 15.18 2.78 3.02
N VAL A 53 15.78 1.59 2.86
CA VAL A 53 17.24 1.42 2.80
C VAL A 53 17.84 2.09 1.56
N ALA A 54 17.21 1.94 0.40
CA ALA A 54 17.71 2.57 -0.82
C ALA A 54 17.65 4.11 -0.72
N ALA A 55 16.64 4.68 -0.07
CA ALA A 55 16.52 6.13 0.12
C ALA A 55 17.58 6.66 1.09
N GLU A 56 17.75 6.00 2.24
CA GLU A 56 18.68 6.45 3.29
C GLU A 56 20.14 6.41 2.82
N PHE A 57 20.52 5.38 2.05
CA PHE A 57 21.91 5.16 1.66
C PHE A 57 22.22 5.53 0.20
N GLY A 58 21.23 6.00 -0.57
CA GLY A 58 21.41 6.27 -2.00
C GLY A 58 21.78 5.01 -2.81
N ASP A 59 21.19 3.86 -2.48
CA ASP A 59 21.47 2.58 -3.14
C ASP A 59 20.65 2.43 -4.44
N GLU A 60 21.24 2.85 -5.55
CA GLU A 60 20.61 2.81 -6.88
C GLU A 60 20.31 1.39 -7.38
N GLU A 61 21.08 0.38 -6.97
CA GLU A 61 20.83 -1.01 -7.36
C GLU A 61 19.57 -1.53 -6.68
N LEU A 62 19.42 -1.23 -5.39
CA LEU A 62 18.25 -1.62 -4.62
C LEU A 62 17.00 -0.81 -5.02
N ARG A 63 17.15 0.46 -5.39
CA ARG A 63 16.09 1.25 -6.03
C ARG A 63 15.64 0.62 -7.35
N THR A 64 16.58 0.25 -8.22
CA THR A 64 16.28 -0.41 -9.51
C THR A 64 15.53 -1.72 -9.30
N ALA A 65 15.89 -2.49 -8.26
CA ALA A 65 15.16 -3.69 -7.89
C ALA A 65 13.71 -3.37 -7.46
N CYS A 66 13.50 -2.32 -6.65
CA CYS A 66 12.16 -1.87 -6.27
C CYS A 66 11.32 -1.48 -7.51
N ASP A 67 11.88 -0.73 -8.46
CA ASP A 67 11.18 -0.35 -9.69
C ASP A 67 10.80 -1.57 -10.55
N ARG A 68 11.71 -2.53 -10.70
CA ARG A 68 11.46 -3.77 -11.43
C ARG A 68 10.32 -4.58 -10.80
N LEU A 69 10.36 -4.77 -9.48
CA LEU A 69 9.33 -5.48 -8.73
C LEU A 69 7.99 -4.74 -8.76
N TRP A 70 8.01 -3.41 -8.66
CA TRP A 70 6.82 -2.57 -8.76
C TRP A 70 6.14 -2.76 -10.12
N ASN A 71 6.92 -2.72 -11.20
CA ASN A 71 6.41 -2.94 -12.55
C ASN A 71 5.84 -4.36 -12.71
N ASN A 72 6.50 -5.40 -12.20
CA ASN A 72 5.98 -6.77 -12.23
C ASN A 72 4.62 -6.88 -11.51
N LEU A 73 4.53 -6.36 -10.28
CA LEU A 73 3.29 -6.40 -9.50
C LEU A 73 2.14 -5.69 -10.23
N THR A 74 2.37 -4.43 -10.57
CA THR A 74 1.29 -3.52 -10.99
C THR A 74 0.80 -3.78 -12.41
N SER A 75 1.65 -4.37 -13.27
CA SER A 75 1.26 -4.71 -14.64
C SER A 75 0.75 -6.14 -14.82
N LYS A 76 1.08 -7.07 -13.91
CA LYS A 76 0.79 -8.50 -14.12
C LYS A 76 0.11 -9.22 -12.97
N ARG A 77 0.26 -8.77 -11.71
CA ARG A 77 -0.14 -9.53 -10.51
C ARG A 77 -1.00 -8.72 -9.53
N MET A 78 -1.69 -7.69 -10.02
CA MET A 78 -2.57 -6.83 -9.22
C MET A 78 -3.98 -6.83 -9.80
N TYR A 79 -4.97 -7.08 -8.94
CA TYR A 79 -6.38 -7.00 -9.31
C TYR A 79 -6.80 -5.55 -9.60
N ILE A 80 -7.93 -5.37 -10.31
CA ILE A 80 -8.47 -4.04 -10.60
C ILE A 80 -8.79 -3.22 -9.34
N THR A 81 -9.05 -3.89 -8.22
CA THR A 81 -9.29 -3.28 -6.89
C THR A 81 -7.99 -2.84 -6.20
N GLY A 82 -6.82 -3.13 -6.77
CA GLY A 82 -5.54 -3.01 -6.08
C GLY A 82 -5.25 -4.16 -5.09
N GLY A 83 -6.16 -5.15 -4.98
CA GLY A 83 -5.90 -6.38 -4.23
C GLY A 83 -4.73 -7.16 -4.84
N ILE A 84 -3.98 -7.87 -3.99
CA ILE A 84 -2.82 -8.68 -4.37
C ILE A 84 -2.84 -10.01 -3.61
N GLY A 85 -2.26 -11.05 -4.22
CA GLY A 85 -2.35 -12.42 -3.73
C GLY A 85 -3.53 -13.16 -4.36
N SER A 86 -3.25 -13.98 -5.35
CA SER A 86 -4.24 -14.75 -6.13
C SER A 86 -4.60 -16.09 -5.51
N SER A 87 -3.80 -16.59 -4.57
CA SER A 87 -3.97 -17.91 -3.99
C SER A 87 -4.09 -17.90 -2.47
N ARG A 88 -5.10 -18.63 -1.98
CA ARG A 88 -5.29 -18.92 -0.54
C ARG A 88 -4.20 -19.83 0.01
N TYR A 89 -3.58 -20.67 -0.83
CA TYR A 89 -2.62 -21.68 -0.36
C TYR A 89 -1.37 -21.05 0.27
N ASN A 90 -0.86 -19.98 -0.34
CA ASN A 90 0.32 -19.25 0.11
C ASN A 90 0.02 -17.81 0.54
N GLU A 91 -1.27 -17.43 0.55
CA GLU A 91 -1.73 -16.07 0.88
C GLU A 91 -1.03 -15.00 0.02
N GLY A 92 -0.82 -15.37 -1.25
CA GLY A 92 0.29 -14.84 -2.01
C GLY A 92 0.15 -14.97 -3.51
N PHE A 93 1.26 -14.71 -4.17
CA PHE A 93 1.35 -14.65 -5.62
C PHE A 93 1.49 -16.04 -6.23
N THR A 94 0.99 -16.19 -7.45
CA THR A 94 1.15 -17.38 -8.29
C THR A 94 2.02 -17.03 -9.50
N GLU A 95 1.43 -16.92 -10.69
CA GLU A 95 2.10 -16.60 -11.95
C GLU A 95 1.58 -15.30 -12.56
N ASP A 96 2.29 -14.78 -13.56
CA ASP A 96 1.89 -13.56 -14.26
C ASP A 96 0.48 -13.72 -14.88
N TYR A 97 -0.40 -12.75 -14.64
CA TYR A 97 -1.78 -12.69 -15.14
C TYR A 97 -2.75 -13.73 -14.57
N ASP A 98 -2.33 -14.56 -13.61
CA ASP A 98 -3.24 -15.44 -12.86
C ASP A 98 -4.00 -14.64 -11.79
N LEU A 99 -5.13 -14.07 -12.21
CA LEU A 99 -6.00 -13.19 -11.39
C LEU A 99 -7.44 -13.71 -11.36
N PRO A 100 -7.72 -14.89 -10.75
CA PRO A 100 -9.05 -15.47 -10.72
C PRO A 100 -9.98 -14.71 -9.74
N ASN A 101 -11.10 -14.19 -10.25
CA ASN A 101 -12.00 -13.36 -9.43
C ASN A 101 -12.68 -14.09 -8.26
N VAL A 102 -13.00 -15.38 -8.44
CA VAL A 102 -13.76 -16.18 -7.46
C VAL A 102 -12.87 -16.70 -6.33
N THR A 103 -11.63 -17.09 -6.64
CA THR A 103 -10.69 -17.70 -5.69
C THR A 103 -9.61 -16.74 -5.21
N ALA A 104 -9.70 -15.47 -5.59
CA ALA A 104 -8.78 -14.42 -5.14
C ALA A 104 -8.69 -14.39 -3.61
N TYR A 105 -7.45 -14.39 -3.10
CA TYR A 105 -7.21 -14.18 -1.68
C TYR A 105 -7.31 -12.68 -1.36
N ALA A 106 -6.56 -11.85 -2.10
CA ALA A 106 -6.62 -10.38 -2.05
C ALA A 106 -6.70 -9.85 -0.60
N GLU A 107 -5.71 -10.23 0.21
CA GLU A 107 -5.75 -10.01 1.66
C GLU A 107 -5.80 -8.51 2.01
N THR A 108 -6.62 -8.14 3.00
CA THR A 108 -6.68 -6.75 3.52
C THR A 108 -5.31 -6.25 3.99
N CYS A 109 -4.53 -7.07 4.69
CA CYS A 109 -3.17 -6.67 5.08
C CYS A 109 -2.26 -6.42 3.89
N ALA A 110 -2.39 -7.20 2.82
CA ALA A 110 -1.55 -7.05 1.64
C ALA A 110 -1.88 -5.74 0.91
N ALA A 111 -3.16 -5.36 0.86
CA ALA A 111 -3.57 -4.03 0.41
C ALA A 111 -2.96 -2.91 1.28
N VAL A 112 -3.00 -3.04 2.60
CA VAL A 112 -2.39 -2.05 3.52
C VAL A 112 -0.87 -1.93 3.28
N SER A 113 -0.16 -3.05 3.17
CA SER A 113 1.29 -3.04 2.91
C SER A 113 1.63 -2.48 1.52
N LEU A 114 0.77 -2.69 0.51
CA LEU A 114 0.95 -2.06 -0.80
C LEU A 114 0.82 -0.53 -0.73
N VAL A 115 -0.08 0.02 0.10
CA VAL A 115 -0.14 1.47 0.35
C VAL A 115 1.16 1.99 0.96
N PHE A 116 1.72 1.26 1.92
CA PHE A 116 3.00 1.64 2.55
C PHE A 116 4.17 1.60 1.58
N TRP A 117 4.20 0.62 0.66
CA TRP A 117 5.23 0.53 -0.34
C TRP A 117 5.08 1.64 -1.39
N ALA A 118 3.86 1.86 -1.90
CA ALA A 118 3.55 2.93 -2.85
C ALA A 118 3.97 4.30 -2.31
N HIS A 119 3.70 4.57 -1.04
CA HIS A 119 4.10 5.81 -0.38
C HIS A 119 5.62 6.01 -0.35
N ARG A 120 6.39 4.94 -0.12
CA ARG A 120 7.87 5.00 -0.14
C ARG A 120 8.41 5.21 -1.54
N MET A 121 7.79 4.57 -2.54
CA MET A 121 8.16 4.80 -3.93
C MET A 121 7.95 6.26 -4.35
N LEU A 122 6.91 6.93 -3.84
CA LEU A 122 6.70 8.38 -4.04
C LEU A 122 7.81 9.26 -3.43
N GLN A 123 8.51 8.78 -2.40
CA GLN A 123 9.60 9.54 -1.78
C GLN A 123 10.90 9.47 -2.60
N PHE A 124 11.08 8.43 -3.43
CA PHE A 124 12.18 8.39 -4.39
C PHE A 124 11.93 9.29 -5.58
N GLU A 125 10.75 9.13 -6.16
CA GLU A 125 10.39 9.77 -7.40
C GLU A 125 8.92 10.19 -7.29
N CYS A 126 8.70 11.48 -7.50
CA CYS A 126 7.37 12.08 -7.51
C CYS A 126 6.64 11.72 -8.83
N ASP A 127 6.45 10.42 -9.06
CA ASP A 127 5.75 9.83 -10.20
C ASP A 127 4.30 9.49 -9.79
N GLY A 128 3.35 10.03 -10.54
CA GLY A 128 1.92 9.81 -10.32
C GLY A 128 1.52 8.34 -10.34
N ARG A 129 2.26 7.45 -11.02
CA ARG A 129 1.94 6.01 -11.10
C ARG A 129 1.86 5.34 -9.73
N TYR A 130 2.68 5.75 -8.77
CA TYR A 130 2.66 5.20 -7.41
C TYR A 130 1.43 5.67 -6.65
N ALA A 131 1.12 6.96 -6.75
CA ALA A 131 -0.04 7.56 -6.12
C ALA A 131 -1.37 7.08 -6.75
N ASP A 132 -1.38 6.74 -8.04
CA ASP A 132 -2.55 6.11 -8.69
C ASP A 132 -2.84 4.72 -8.14
N VAL A 133 -1.81 3.91 -7.88
CA VAL A 133 -1.97 2.60 -7.22
C VAL A 133 -2.38 2.80 -5.77
N MET A 134 -1.73 3.72 -5.05
CA MET A 134 -2.08 4.05 -3.67
C MET A 134 -3.56 4.45 -3.55
N GLU A 135 -4.04 5.35 -4.42
CA GLU A 135 -5.44 5.76 -4.50
C GLU A 135 -6.37 4.57 -4.80
N ARG A 136 -6.05 3.76 -5.81
CA ARG A 136 -6.83 2.58 -6.17
C ARG A 136 -7.00 1.64 -4.99
N VAL A 137 -5.91 1.35 -4.28
CA VAL A 137 -5.92 0.45 -3.12
C VAL A 137 -6.70 1.05 -1.97
N LEU A 138 -6.47 2.33 -1.63
CA LEU A 138 -7.18 3.04 -0.56
C LEU A 138 -8.70 3.01 -0.77
N TYR A 139 -9.17 3.40 -1.96
CA TYR A 139 -10.61 3.48 -2.24
C TYR A 139 -11.27 2.14 -2.57
N ASN A 140 -10.51 1.05 -2.73
CA ASN A 140 -11.05 -0.27 -3.07
C ASN A 140 -10.49 -1.37 -2.17
N GLY A 141 -9.31 -1.92 -2.50
CA GLY A 141 -8.75 -3.13 -1.86
C GLY A 141 -8.57 -3.03 -0.34
N ALA A 142 -8.25 -1.85 0.19
CA ALA A 142 -8.13 -1.62 1.62
C ALA A 142 -9.49 -1.40 2.30
N LEU A 143 -10.31 -0.46 1.81
CA LEU A 143 -11.60 -0.12 2.42
C LEU A 143 -12.65 -1.24 2.32
N SER A 144 -12.57 -2.11 1.30
CA SER A 144 -13.41 -3.31 1.26
C SER A 144 -13.22 -4.21 2.48
N GLY A 145 -12.03 -4.18 3.08
CA GLY A 145 -11.61 -4.92 4.28
C GLY A 145 -12.38 -4.60 5.56
N VAL A 146 -13.14 -3.51 5.63
CA VAL A 146 -13.86 -3.06 6.83
C VAL A 146 -15.32 -2.72 6.52
N SER A 147 -16.24 -2.99 7.44
CA SER A 147 -17.65 -2.60 7.31
C SER A 147 -17.84 -1.10 7.51
N LEU A 148 -18.95 -0.56 7.01
CA LEU A 148 -19.26 0.87 7.13
C LEU A 148 -19.40 1.35 8.58
N ASP A 149 -19.83 0.47 9.49
CA ASP A 149 -19.89 0.73 10.93
C ASP A 149 -18.54 0.54 11.65
N GLY A 150 -17.52 0.03 10.96
CA GLY A 150 -16.19 -0.22 11.51
C GLY A 150 -16.07 -1.47 12.40
N GLU A 151 -17.13 -2.27 12.54
CA GLU A 151 -17.19 -3.36 13.54
C GLU A 151 -16.83 -4.75 12.98
N LYS A 152 -16.81 -4.94 11.66
CA LYS A 152 -16.57 -6.23 11.01
C LYS A 152 -15.56 -6.10 9.88
N PHE A 153 -14.77 -7.15 9.69
CA PHE A 153 -13.61 -7.13 8.81
C PHE A 153 -13.61 -8.31 7.84
N PHE A 154 -13.11 -8.08 6.63
CA PHE A 154 -12.65 -9.11 5.72
C PHE A 154 -11.17 -9.39 5.94
N TYR A 155 -10.83 -10.68 5.91
CA TYR A 155 -9.45 -11.12 5.69
C TYR A 155 -9.20 -11.17 4.18
N GLU A 156 -10.06 -11.86 3.45
CA GLU A 156 -10.02 -12.04 2.00
C GLU A 156 -11.02 -11.14 1.28
N ASN A 157 -10.63 -10.54 0.16
CA ASN A 157 -11.46 -9.60 -0.62
C ASN A 157 -11.66 -10.10 -2.06
N PRO A 158 -12.44 -11.17 -2.29
CA PRO A 158 -12.66 -11.71 -3.62
C PRO A 158 -13.46 -10.75 -4.52
N LEU A 159 -13.27 -10.86 -5.83
CA LEU A 159 -13.92 -10.00 -6.82
C LEU A 159 -15.25 -10.59 -7.32
N ALA A 160 -15.51 -11.87 -7.05
CA ALA A 160 -16.77 -12.52 -7.32
C ALA A 160 -17.17 -13.42 -6.14
N SER A 161 -18.39 -13.27 -5.65
CA SER A 161 -18.95 -14.08 -4.56
C SER A 161 -20.37 -14.51 -4.90
N SER A 162 -20.67 -15.79 -4.71
CA SER A 162 -22.01 -16.36 -4.96
C SER A 162 -22.91 -16.40 -3.73
N GLY A 163 -22.47 -15.84 -2.59
CA GLY A 163 -23.21 -15.81 -1.33
C GLY A 163 -23.44 -17.18 -0.65
N GLY A 164 -23.17 -18.30 -1.34
CA GLY A 164 -23.29 -19.68 -0.86
C GLY A 164 -21.98 -20.25 -0.29
N ILE A 165 -21.61 -21.48 -0.68
CA ILE A 165 -20.51 -22.35 -0.15
C ILE A 165 -19.19 -21.64 0.20
N HIS A 166 -18.87 -20.53 -0.46
CA HIS A 166 -17.72 -19.68 -0.16
C HIS A 166 -18.16 -18.44 0.65
N HIS A 167 -18.73 -18.62 1.84
CA HIS A 167 -19.27 -17.54 2.69
C HIS A 167 -18.22 -16.49 3.10
N HIS A 168 -17.85 -15.62 2.16
CA HIS A 168 -17.08 -14.41 2.40
C HIS A 168 -18.05 -13.39 3.01
N HIS A 169 -18.22 -13.49 4.33
CA HIS A 169 -18.83 -12.45 5.13
C HIS A 169 -17.80 -11.84 6.08
N ARG A 170 -17.89 -10.52 6.28
CA ARG A 170 -17.09 -9.84 7.28
C ARG A 170 -17.40 -10.40 8.66
N ARG A 171 -16.38 -10.56 9.49
CA ARG A 171 -16.46 -11.09 10.85
C ARG A 171 -15.97 -10.04 11.83
N ALA A 172 -16.51 -10.05 13.05
CA ALA A 172 -16.02 -9.15 14.09
C ALA A 172 -14.52 -9.37 14.38
N TRP A 173 -14.06 -10.64 14.30
CA TRP A 173 -12.69 -11.00 14.61
C TRP A 173 -12.25 -12.29 13.89
N TYR A 174 -10.94 -12.53 13.84
CA TYR A 174 -10.29 -13.73 13.32
C TYR A 174 -9.31 -14.30 14.35
N GLU A 175 -9.01 -15.59 14.26
CA GLU A 175 -8.00 -16.23 15.13
C GLU A 175 -6.60 -15.66 14.89
N CYS A 176 -6.27 -15.31 13.64
CA CYS A 176 -5.13 -14.48 13.27
C CYS A 176 -5.63 -13.05 12.97
N PRO A 177 -5.68 -12.14 13.97
CA PRO A 177 -6.29 -10.82 13.80
C PRO A 177 -5.29 -9.80 13.27
N CYS A 178 -4.54 -10.13 12.23
CA CYS A 178 -3.67 -9.15 11.57
C CYS A 178 -4.51 -8.06 10.89
N CYS A 179 -5.60 -8.42 10.20
CA CYS A 179 -6.38 -7.51 9.36
C CYS A 179 -7.06 -6.35 10.14
N PRO A 180 -7.82 -6.59 11.24
CA PRO A 180 -8.53 -5.51 11.92
C PRO A 180 -7.63 -4.35 12.39
N PRO A 181 -6.57 -4.56 13.21
CA PRO A 181 -5.72 -3.45 13.63
C PRO A 181 -4.90 -2.86 12.47
N ASN A 182 -4.59 -3.65 11.44
CA ASN A 182 -3.78 -3.18 10.32
C ASN A 182 -4.56 -2.17 9.44
N ILE A 183 -5.83 -2.44 9.12
CA ILE A 183 -6.66 -1.46 8.39
C ILE A 183 -6.97 -0.24 9.26
N MET A 184 -7.21 -0.42 10.57
CA MET A 184 -7.47 0.69 11.49
C MET A 184 -6.29 1.66 11.56
N ARG A 185 -5.04 1.17 11.66
CA ARG A 185 -3.87 2.07 11.66
C ARG A 185 -3.69 2.81 10.33
N LEU A 186 -4.05 2.20 9.20
CA LEU A 186 -3.99 2.87 7.90
C LEU A 186 -5.00 4.01 7.84
N ILE A 187 -6.25 3.75 8.21
CA ILE A 187 -7.31 4.78 8.21
C ILE A 187 -6.95 5.92 9.18
N ALA A 188 -6.50 5.59 10.39
CA ALA A 188 -6.10 6.59 11.39
C ALA A 188 -4.92 7.46 10.94
N SER A 189 -4.06 6.94 10.04
CA SER A 189 -2.89 7.65 9.53
C SER A 189 -3.05 8.19 8.11
N LEU A 190 -4.26 8.18 7.53
CA LEU A 190 -4.52 8.57 6.15
C LEU A 190 -3.93 9.94 5.78
N GLY A 191 -3.95 10.89 6.71
CA GLY A 191 -3.39 12.24 6.51
C GLY A 191 -1.92 12.25 6.07
N ASN A 192 -1.14 11.25 6.49
CA ASN A 192 0.29 11.14 6.16
C ASN A 192 0.54 10.76 4.70
N TYR A 193 -0.48 10.30 3.97
CA TYR A 193 -0.36 9.86 2.57
C TYR A 193 -0.90 10.90 1.58
N VAL A 194 -1.49 12.00 2.07
CA VAL A 194 -2.14 13.00 1.22
C VAL A 194 -1.12 13.93 0.56
N TYR A 195 -0.06 14.29 1.32
CA TYR A 195 0.92 15.27 0.90
C TYR A 195 2.34 14.76 1.06
N SER A 196 3.27 15.33 0.31
CA SER A 196 4.71 15.30 0.61
C SER A 196 5.28 16.70 0.45
N GLN A 197 6.48 16.92 0.99
CA GLN A 197 7.17 18.21 0.90
C GLN A 197 8.66 18.00 0.66
N SER A 198 9.28 18.95 -0.03
CA SER A 198 10.73 19.13 -0.09
C SER A 198 11.07 20.56 0.34
N GLU A 199 12.35 20.93 0.29
CA GLU A 199 12.76 22.31 0.54
C GLU A 199 12.10 23.31 -0.43
N THR A 200 11.72 22.86 -1.63
CA THR A 200 11.26 23.73 -2.74
C THR A 200 9.84 23.43 -3.22
N ASP A 201 9.28 22.27 -2.91
CA ASP A 201 7.99 21.82 -3.42
C ASP A 201 7.02 21.36 -2.33
N ALA A 202 5.77 21.77 -2.44
CA ALA A 202 4.62 21.14 -1.81
C ALA A 202 3.96 20.20 -2.83
N ILE A 203 3.67 18.96 -2.43
CA ILE A 203 3.18 17.92 -3.33
C ILE A 203 1.85 17.39 -2.82
N VAL A 204 0.85 17.35 -3.71
CA VAL A 204 -0.48 16.80 -3.43
C VAL A 204 -0.65 15.47 -4.18
N HIS A 205 -0.66 14.37 -3.41
CA HIS A 205 -0.83 13.02 -3.93
C HIS A 205 -2.30 12.60 -3.97
N LEU A 206 -3.04 12.87 -2.90
CA LEU A 206 -4.45 12.47 -2.78
C LEU A 206 -5.35 13.71 -2.70
N TYR A 207 -6.53 13.60 -3.30
CA TYR A 207 -7.56 14.63 -3.20
C TYR A 207 -8.50 14.30 -2.04
N VAL A 208 -8.14 14.78 -0.85
CA VAL A 208 -8.89 14.56 0.40
C VAL A 208 -9.19 15.90 1.05
N GLY A 209 -10.47 16.14 1.35
CA GLY A 209 -10.89 17.37 2.03
C GLY A 209 -10.23 17.52 3.40
N GLY A 210 -9.66 18.69 3.68
CA GLY A 210 -8.96 18.94 4.94
C GLY A 210 -7.96 20.08 4.86
N SER A 211 -7.13 20.21 5.90
CA SER A 211 -6.08 21.22 6.00
C SER A 211 -4.75 20.58 6.41
N ALA A 212 -3.65 21.09 5.87
CA ALA A 212 -2.30 20.70 6.22
C ALA A 212 -1.38 21.91 6.35
N SER A 213 -0.35 21.80 7.20
CA SER A 213 0.75 22.75 7.30
C SER A 213 2.01 22.07 6.80
N LEU A 214 2.59 22.60 5.72
CA LEU A 214 3.81 22.08 5.11
C LEU A 214 4.97 23.05 5.34
N HIS A 215 6.19 22.55 5.40
CA HIS A 215 7.39 23.38 5.45
C HIS A 215 8.06 23.39 4.08
N VAL A 216 7.98 24.52 3.37
CA VAL A 216 8.54 24.70 2.02
C VAL A 216 9.06 26.12 1.87
N ALA A 217 10.11 26.32 1.08
CA ALA A 217 10.78 27.60 0.90
C ALA A 217 11.17 28.26 2.24
N GLY A 218 11.58 27.45 3.22
CA GLY A 218 12.02 27.89 4.54
C GLY A 218 10.93 28.44 5.46
N GLN A 219 9.64 28.24 5.15
CA GLN A 219 8.52 28.72 5.97
C GLN A 219 7.38 27.71 6.03
N THR A 220 6.43 27.95 6.94
CA THR A 220 5.17 27.20 6.95
C THR A 220 4.25 27.72 5.85
N VAL A 221 3.66 26.81 5.09
CA VAL A 221 2.61 27.08 4.11
C VAL A 221 1.38 26.25 4.47
N GLY A 222 0.26 26.93 4.72
CA GLY A 222 -1.04 26.30 4.89
C GLY A 222 -1.62 25.89 3.55
N LEU A 223 -2.12 24.66 3.46
CA LEU A 223 -2.93 24.17 2.35
C LEU A 223 -4.30 23.75 2.89
N ARG A 224 -5.37 24.30 2.30
CA ARG A 224 -6.75 23.89 2.59
C ARG A 224 -7.39 23.35 1.32
N MET A 225 -7.85 22.11 1.36
CA MET A 225 -8.51 21.44 0.24
C MET A 225 -10.00 21.28 0.53
N ASP A 226 -10.84 21.88 -0.31
CA ASP A 226 -12.29 21.68 -0.31
C ASP A 226 -12.69 20.85 -1.52
N THR A 227 -13.23 19.65 -1.28
CA THR A 227 -13.70 18.75 -2.33
C THR A 227 -14.75 17.78 -1.80
N ARG A 228 -15.56 17.23 -2.72
CA ARG A 228 -16.43 16.06 -2.45
C ARG A 228 -15.88 14.78 -3.08
N TYR A 229 -14.60 14.78 -3.46
CA TYR A 229 -13.90 13.58 -3.92
C TYR A 229 -14.11 12.43 -2.91
N PRO A 230 -14.37 11.18 -3.37
CA PRO A 230 -14.36 10.70 -4.75
C PRO A 230 -15.67 10.88 -5.54
N TRP A 231 -16.69 11.54 -4.98
CA TRP A 231 -18.02 11.69 -5.61
C TRP A 231 -18.10 12.79 -6.66
N ASP A 232 -17.18 13.75 -6.61
CA ASP A 232 -17.13 14.92 -7.47
C ASP A 232 -15.66 15.25 -7.79
N GLY A 233 -15.35 15.52 -9.05
CA GLY A 233 -13.99 15.81 -9.52
C GLY A 233 -13.52 17.24 -9.24
N LYS A 234 -14.35 18.11 -8.68
CA LYS A 234 -13.96 19.49 -8.36
C LYS A 234 -13.14 19.52 -7.08
N VAL A 235 -11.95 20.11 -7.18
CA VAL A 235 -11.04 20.33 -6.05
C VAL A 235 -10.70 21.82 -6.00
N ILE A 236 -10.88 22.43 -4.83
CA ILE A 236 -10.46 23.81 -4.56
C ILE A 236 -9.31 23.74 -3.55
N ILE A 237 -8.17 24.33 -3.89
CA ILE A 237 -6.99 24.38 -3.02
C ILE A 237 -6.74 25.86 -2.69
N THR A 238 -6.85 26.21 -1.42
CA THR A 238 -6.40 27.51 -0.89
C THR A 238 -4.96 27.36 -0.40
N VAL A 239 -4.08 28.28 -0.81
CA VAL A 239 -2.65 28.30 -0.46
C VAL A 239 -2.39 29.53 0.40
N GLU A 240 -1.86 29.32 1.60
CA GLU A 240 -1.74 30.34 2.65
C GLU A 240 -0.31 30.37 3.20
N PRO A 241 0.65 31.00 2.50
CA PRO A 241 2.00 31.16 3.02
C PRO A 241 2.05 32.24 4.12
N GLU A 242 2.93 32.09 5.11
CA GLU A 242 3.14 33.10 6.15
C GLU A 242 3.62 34.44 5.56
N THR A 243 4.48 34.38 4.55
CA THR A 243 4.99 35.51 3.77
C THR A 243 5.05 35.17 2.28
N PRO A 244 4.92 36.15 1.36
CA PRO A 244 5.03 35.89 -0.07
C PRO A 244 6.33 35.15 -0.43
N ALA A 245 6.22 33.99 -1.08
CA ALA A 245 7.36 33.17 -1.50
C ALA A 245 7.10 32.44 -2.81
N SER A 246 8.19 31.98 -3.42
CA SER A 246 8.18 31.16 -4.63
C SER A 246 8.52 29.72 -4.26
N PHE A 247 7.61 28.79 -4.55
CA PHE A 247 7.79 27.35 -4.39
C PHE A 247 6.94 26.61 -5.42
N GLY A 248 7.26 25.33 -5.66
CA GLY A 248 6.45 24.49 -6.53
C GLY A 248 5.23 23.92 -5.81
N LEU A 249 4.06 23.99 -6.42
CA LEU A 249 2.88 23.23 -6.01
C LEU A 249 2.64 22.13 -7.05
N LYS A 250 3.05 20.91 -6.72
CA LYS A 250 2.88 19.74 -7.59
C LYS A 250 1.53 19.08 -7.29
N LEU A 251 0.69 18.98 -8.32
CA LEU A 251 -0.62 18.35 -8.23
C LEU A 251 -0.59 17.08 -9.08
N ARG A 252 -0.85 15.91 -8.49
CA ARG A 252 -1.01 14.68 -9.28
C ARG A 252 -2.17 14.83 -10.25
N ILE A 253 -1.95 14.58 -11.53
CA ILE A 253 -3.04 14.32 -12.47
C ILE A 253 -3.29 12.82 -12.48
N PRO A 254 -4.45 12.33 -11.98
CA PRO A 254 -4.70 10.89 -11.92
C PRO A 254 -4.69 10.25 -13.32
N ALA A 255 -4.04 9.11 -13.52
CA ALA A 255 -3.96 8.50 -14.86
C ALA A 255 -5.32 8.12 -15.47
N TRP A 256 -6.35 7.90 -14.65
CA TRP A 256 -7.72 7.65 -15.12
C TRP A 256 -8.42 8.93 -15.62
N CYS A 257 -7.87 10.12 -15.36
CA CYS A 257 -8.43 11.41 -15.76
C CYS A 257 -7.85 11.84 -17.12
N HIS A 258 -8.62 11.62 -18.19
CA HIS A 258 -8.19 11.98 -19.55
C HIS A 258 -8.31 13.49 -19.86
N GLN A 259 -9.12 14.22 -19.10
CA GLN A 259 -9.37 15.65 -19.30
C GLN A 259 -9.45 16.36 -17.96
N PHE A 260 -8.60 17.36 -17.76
CA PHE A 260 -8.59 18.20 -16.58
C PHE A 260 -8.48 19.67 -16.97
N SER A 261 -8.91 20.55 -16.07
CA SER A 261 -8.75 22.00 -16.20
C SER A 261 -8.22 22.56 -14.89
N LEU A 262 -7.21 23.44 -14.97
CA LEU A 262 -6.66 24.15 -13.83
C LEU A 262 -6.88 25.65 -14.01
N ARG A 263 -7.28 26.33 -12.93
CA ARG A 263 -7.40 27.79 -12.85
C ARG A 263 -6.76 28.27 -11.55
N VAL A 264 -5.93 29.30 -11.66
CA VAL A 264 -5.31 30.03 -10.54
C VAL A 264 -5.91 31.44 -10.49
#